data_AF-A0A2W0AFZ6-F1
#
_entry.id   AF-A0A2W0AFZ6-F1
#
_cell.length_a   1.000
_cell.length_b   1.000
_cell.length_c   1.000
_cell.angle_alpha   90.00
_cell.angle_beta   90.00
_cell.angle_gamma   90.00
#
_symmetry.space_group_name_H-M   'P 1'
#
loop_
_entity.id
_entity.type
_entity.pdbx_description
1 polymer ?
#
loop_
_entity_poly.entity_id
_entity_poly.type
_entity_poly.pdbx_seq_one_letter_code
_entity_poly.pdbx_strand_id
1 'polypeptide(L)'
;NLLAGTGNRGHIFAITGTDEYIDLIKAGASQVTAFAKAPGGGLYASTSNLGKLFLIGPAATSQGTYESDIFDARNFSRWGRAEFRGVGNIELFARSGNVDNPDRNWSSWQPVDLQKNPLLIVPAARFIQWKAVLHAGNPSPRLDSIRINYLPKNVAPEIEDVTVLTAMRYPQIAKQPNVDMSTLPPPAPFKDRDAISVKWNAHDDNDDQLVYAVYFRGDGESRWLLLADDLTDKYYTFDAGLLPDGGYSIKIVASDSPSHSPGEALSADKESSRFEVDTTPPQIQGLGVTAESGGLHVAFHAIDSFSPIKRAEYSLDAGDWQLVEPVDQISDNKAENYDFKISLAELEPSAAPAAPAKGKKATPLPTPRVQTDHVIVVRAYDRFDNMGTAKTLIRVR
;
A
#
# COMPACT_ATOMS: atom_id res chain seq x y z
N ASN A 1 -16.20 14.36 -50.81
CA ASN A 1 -15.66 13.48 -49.74
C ASN A 1 -14.16 13.59 -49.74
N LEU A 2 -13.57 13.85 -48.57
CA LEU A 2 -12.13 13.80 -48.38
C LEU A 2 -11.71 12.33 -48.19
N LEU A 3 -10.65 11.90 -48.86
CA LEU A 3 -10.10 10.56 -48.70
C LEU A 3 -8.77 10.62 -47.95
N ALA A 4 -8.56 9.69 -47.05
CA ALA A 4 -7.31 9.54 -46.31
C ALA A 4 -6.78 8.11 -46.46
N GLY A 5 -5.50 7.99 -46.83
CA GLY A 5 -4.78 6.72 -46.83
C GLY A 5 -3.87 6.64 -45.61
N THR A 6 -3.78 5.48 -44.97
CA THR A 6 -2.94 5.33 -43.77
C THR A 6 -1.59 4.68 -44.04
N GLY A 7 -0.63 5.04 -43.17
CA GLY A 7 0.61 4.30 -42.99
C GLY A 7 0.45 3.14 -42.00
N ASN A 8 1.33 2.14 -42.12
CA ASN A 8 1.44 0.92 -41.32
C ASN A 8 0.28 -0.08 -41.39
N ARG A 9 -0.96 0.35 -41.64
CA ARG A 9 -2.14 -0.53 -41.71
C ARG A 9 -2.85 -0.56 -43.07
N GLY A 10 -2.55 0.36 -43.98
CA GLY A 10 -3.03 0.32 -45.37
C GLY A 10 -4.53 0.57 -45.57
N HIS A 11 -5.19 1.26 -44.64
CA HIS A 11 -6.61 1.59 -44.75
C HIS A 11 -6.84 2.84 -45.60
N ILE A 12 -7.95 2.86 -46.32
CA ILE A 12 -8.49 3.99 -47.05
C ILE A 12 -9.80 4.40 -46.40
N PHE A 13 -9.84 5.61 -45.85
CA PHE A 13 -11.00 6.17 -45.18
C PHE A 13 -11.66 7.26 -46.05
N ALA A 14 -13.00 7.32 -46.01
CA ALA A 14 -13.73 8.53 -46.39
C ALA A 14 -14.05 9.34 -45.14
N ILE A 15 -13.56 10.58 -45.09
CA ILE A 15 -13.86 11.54 -44.02
C ILE A 15 -15.13 12.29 -44.43
N THR A 16 -16.18 12.15 -43.62
CA THR A 16 -17.51 12.72 -43.88
C THR A 16 -17.83 13.92 -42.99
N GLY A 17 -17.12 14.08 -41.87
CA GLY A 17 -17.30 15.18 -40.92
C GLY A 17 -16.13 15.30 -39.93
N THR A 18 -16.30 16.15 -38.93
CA THR A 18 -15.34 16.22 -37.80
C THR A 18 -15.57 14.98 -36.93
N ASP A 19 -14.55 14.16 -36.75
CA ASP A 19 -14.59 12.85 -36.08
C ASP A 19 -15.51 11.79 -36.71
N GLU A 20 -16.01 12.03 -37.92
CA GLU A 20 -16.81 11.07 -38.69
C GLU A 20 -16.06 10.56 -39.91
N TYR A 21 -15.88 9.23 -39.97
CA TYR A 21 -15.21 8.57 -41.07
C TYR A 21 -15.80 7.18 -41.36
N ILE A 22 -15.59 6.71 -42.58
CA ILE A 22 -15.98 5.38 -43.05
C ILE A 22 -14.71 4.65 -43.51
N ASP A 23 -14.44 3.47 -42.95
CA ASP A 23 -13.41 2.56 -43.47
C ASP A 23 -13.92 1.91 -44.76
N LEU A 24 -13.33 2.29 -45.90
CA LEU A 24 -13.79 1.81 -47.20
C LEU A 24 -13.08 0.52 -47.59
N ILE A 25 -11.75 0.51 -47.51
CA ILE A 25 -10.92 -0.54 -48.09
C ILE A 25 -9.62 -0.67 -47.27
N LYS A 26 -9.30 -1.91 -46.90
CA LYS A 26 -7.95 -2.30 -46.48
C LYS A 26 -7.15 -2.77 -47.70
N ALA A 27 -6.17 -1.97 -48.11
CA ALA A 27 -5.27 -2.33 -49.20
C ALA A 27 -4.39 -3.52 -48.81
N GLY A 28 -4.03 -4.37 -49.77
CA GLY A 28 -3.06 -5.46 -49.59
C GLY A 28 -1.59 -4.99 -49.48
N ALA A 29 -1.37 -3.85 -48.82
CA ALA A 29 -0.09 -3.20 -48.56
C ALA A 29 -0.20 -2.34 -47.28
N SER A 30 0.91 -2.07 -46.60
CA SER A 30 0.87 -1.38 -45.30
C SER A 30 0.76 0.14 -45.39
N GLN A 31 1.05 0.75 -46.54
CA GLN A 31 1.06 2.21 -46.69
C GLN A 31 0.36 2.62 -47.97
N VAL A 32 -0.67 3.46 -47.87
CA VAL A 32 -1.29 4.14 -49.02
C VAL A 32 -0.75 5.56 -49.08
N THR A 33 -0.04 5.90 -50.17
CA THR A 33 0.77 7.13 -50.22
C THR A 33 0.21 8.21 -51.13
N ALA A 34 -0.55 7.85 -52.15
CA ALA A 34 -1.18 8.83 -53.03
C ALA A 34 -2.45 8.27 -53.67
N PHE A 35 -3.31 9.20 -54.09
CA PHE A 35 -4.51 8.91 -54.83
C PHE A 35 -4.51 9.70 -56.15
N ALA A 36 -5.04 9.09 -57.20
CA ALA A 36 -5.31 9.77 -58.45
C ALA A 36 -6.66 9.30 -59.01
N LYS A 37 -7.40 10.18 -59.69
CA LYS A 37 -8.63 9.78 -60.37
C LYS A 37 -8.31 8.78 -61.49
N ALA A 38 -9.08 7.71 -61.59
CA ALA A 38 -9.04 6.80 -62.72
C ALA A 38 -10.22 7.05 -63.67
N PRO A 39 -10.12 6.65 -64.96
CA PRO A 39 -11.24 6.72 -65.89
C PRO A 39 -12.48 5.97 -65.36
N GLY A 40 -13.67 6.37 -65.84
CA GLY A 40 -14.92 5.70 -65.49
C GLY A 40 -15.36 5.86 -64.03
N GLY A 41 -14.83 6.85 -63.30
CA GLY A 41 -15.18 7.12 -61.90
C GLY A 41 -14.40 6.26 -60.90
N GLY A 42 -13.37 5.54 -61.33
CA GLY A 42 -12.49 4.80 -60.44
C GLY A 42 -11.47 5.68 -59.70
N LEU A 43 -10.73 5.06 -58.79
CA LEU A 43 -9.65 5.69 -58.02
C LEU A 43 -8.39 4.82 -58.08
N TYR A 44 -7.29 5.41 -58.51
CA TYR A 44 -5.97 4.82 -58.32
C TYR A 44 -5.47 5.12 -56.90
N ALA A 45 -4.96 4.09 -56.22
CA ALA A 45 -4.24 4.22 -54.95
C ALA A 45 -2.85 3.61 -55.10
N SER A 46 -1.81 4.42 -54.92
CA SER A 46 -0.42 3.94 -54.89
C SER A 46 -0.01 3.57 -53.48
N THR A 47 0.82 2.53 -53.35
CA THR A 47 1.34 2.08 -52.06
C THR A 47 2.86 2.15 -52.01
N SER A 48 3.40 2.40 -50.83
CA SER A 48 4.83 2.28 -50.55
C SER A 48 5.17 0.87 -50.02
N ASN A 49 6.44 0.51 -49.98
CA ASN A 49 7.06 -0.82 -49.74
C ASN A 49 7.13 -1.77 -50.96
N LEU A 50 6.00 -2.19 -51.50
CA LEU A 50 5.90 -3.11 -52.63
C LEU A 50 5.57 -2.38 -53.94
N GLY A 51 5.40 -1.06 -53.91
CA GLY A 51 5.17 -0.22 -55.10
C GLY A 51 3.92 -0.58 -55.90
N LYS A 52 2.88 -1.11 -55.25
CA LYS A 52 1.66 -1.54 -55.95
C LYS A 52 0.78 -0.34 -56.31
N LEU A 53 0.13 -0.45 -57.46
CA LEU A 53 -0.94 0.46 -57.87
C LEU A 53 -2.25 -0.33 -57.85
N PHE A 54 -3.20 0.08 -57.00
CA PHE A 54 -4.54 -0.49 -56.95
C PHE A 54 -5.50 0.37 -57.76
N LEU A 55 -6.37 -0.26 -58.53
CA LEU A 55 -7.54 0.38 -59.15
C LEU A 55 -8.77 0.01 -58.32
N ILE A 56 -9.40 1.01 -57.74
CA ILE A 56 -10.66 0.90 -56.99
C ILE A 56 -11.77 1.31 -57.95
N GLY A 57 -12.63 0.37 -58.31
CA GLY A 57 -13.76 0.62 -59.19
C GLY A 57 -14.91 1.33 -58.49
N PRO A 58 -15.81 2.00 -59.24
CA PRO A 58 -17.00 2.66 -58.69
C PRO A 58 -18.12 1.68 -58.31
N ALA A 59 -18.00 0.41 -58.73
CA ALA A 59 -19.02 -0.61 -58.48
C ALA A 59 -18.93 -1.14 -57.04
N ALA A 60 -20.08 -1.30 -56.40
CA ALA A 60 -20.15 -2.03 -55.14
C ALA A 60 -19.81 -3.51 -55.38
N THR A 61 -18.96 -4.07 -54.52
CA THR A 61 -18.75 -5.52 -54.45
C THR A 61 -20.01 -6.21 -53.92
N SER A 62 -20.22 -7.48 -54.26
CA SER A 62 -21.36 -8.26 -53.76
C SER A 62 -21.30 -8.50 -52.24
N GLN A 63 -20.09 -8.55 -51.68
CA GLN A 63 -19.85 -8.69 -50.24
C GLN A 63 -18.53 -8.03 -49.82
N GLY A 64 -18.46 -7.59 -48.57
CA GLY A 64 -17.25 -7.13 -47.90
C GLY A 64 -17.13 -7.72 -46.49
N THR A 65 -15.91 -7.82 -45.96
CA THR A 65 -15.65 -8.37 -44.63
C THR A 65 -14.84 -7.40 -43.80
N TYR A 66 -15.19 -7.26 -42.52
CA TYR A 66 -14.43 -6.51 -41.54
C TYR A 66 -14.12 -7.40 -40.33
N GLU A 67 -12.85 -7.49 -39.94
CA GLU A 67 -12.42 -8.14 -38.70
C GLU A 67 -11.98 -7.08 -37.70
N SER A 68 -12.48 -7.18 -36.48
CA SER A 68 -12.06 -6.30 -35.38
C SER A 68 -10.63 -6.60 -34.92
N ASP A 69 -10.06 -5.64 -34.20
CA ASP A 69 -8.89 -5.90 -33.36
C ASP A 69 -9.24 -6.93 -32.28
N ILE A 70 -8.23 -7.63 -31.79
CA ILE A 70 -8.39 -8.58 -30.68
C ILE A 70 -8.59 -7.80 -29.39
N PHE A 71 -9.66 -8.12 -28.68
CA PHE A 71 -9.93 -7.57 -27.37
C PHE A 71 -9.41 -8.51 -26.28
N ASP A 72 -8.61 -7.96 -25.37
CA ASP A 72 -8.10 -8.65 -24.18
C ASP A 72 -8.91 -8.21 -22.96
N ALA A 73 -9.70 -9.13 -22.38
CA ALA A 73 -10.45 -8.88 -21.17
C ALA A 73 -9.58 -8.89 -19.89
N ARG A 74 -8.26 -9.10 -20.02
CA ARG A 74 -7.23 -9.31 -18.97
C ARG A 74 -7.41 -10.59 -18.17
N ASN A 75 -8.65 -10.89 -17.79
CA ASN A 75 -9.05 -12.07 -17.02
C ASN A 75 -9.94 -13.01 -17.84
N PHE A 76 -9.96 -14.29 -17.43
CA PHE A 76 -10.81 -15.30 -18.04
C PHE A 76 -12.28 -14.88 -17.94
N SER A 77 -12.94 -14.70 -19.09
CA SER A 77 -14.25 -14.06 -19.15
C SER A 77 -15.29 -14.91 -19.86
N ARG A 78 -16.54 -14.79 -19.42
CA ARG A 78 -17.71 -15.29 -20.16
C ARG A 78 -18.21 -14.20 -21.09
N TRP A 79 -18.52 -14.57 -22.32
CA TRP A 79 -18.99 -13.64 -23.34
C TRP A 79 -20.51 -13.65 -23.41
N GLY A 80 -21.10 -12.46 -23.40
CA GLY A 80 -22.53 -12.23 -23.34
C GLY A 80 -23.12 -11.89 -24.70
N ARG A 81 -24.08 -10.95 -24.71
CA ARG A 81 -24.78 -10.53 -25.93
C ARG A 81 -24.05 -9.40 -26.64
N ALA A 82 -24.10 -9.42 -27.97
CA ALA A 82 -23.72 -8.29 -28.80
C ALA A 82 -24.86 -7.27 -28.93
N GLU A 83 -24.52 -5.99 -28.87
CA GLU A 83 -25.36 -4.90 -29.35
C GLU A 83 -24.83 -4.45 -30.71
N PHE A 84 -25.71 -4.47 -31.71
CA PHE A 84 -25.40 -4.07 -33.08
C PHE A 84 -26.12 -2.76 -33.41
N ARG A 85 -25.39 -1.83 -34.04
CA ARG A 85 -25.96 -0.66 -34.70
C ARG A 85 -25.47 -0.63 -36.14
N GLY A 86 -26.41 -0.56 -37.09
CA GLY A 86 -26.14 -0.54 -38.51
C GLY A 86 -27.41 -0.73 -39.33
N VAL A 87 -27.25 -0.80 -40.65
CA VAL A 87 -28.32 -0.99 -41.62
C VAL A 87 -27.92 -1.98 -42.71
N GLY A 88 -28.90 -2.56 -43.39
CA GLY A 88 -28.69 -3.51 -44.49
C GLY A 88 -28.43 -4.95 -44.02
N ASN A 89 -27.99 -5.80 -44.94
CA ASN A 89 -27.75 -7.22 -44.66
C ASN A 89 -26.33 -7.44 -44.14
N ILE A 90 -26.21 -7.74 -42.84
CA ILE A 90 -24.93 -7.92 -42.14
C ILE A 90 -24.98 -9.19 -41.30
N GLU A 91 -24.01 -10.07 -41.49
CA GLU A 91 -23.78 -11.24 -40.65
C GLU A 91 -22.66 -10.94 -39.64
N LEU A 92 -22.86 -11.31 -38.38
CA LEU A 92 -21.86 -11.17 -37.33
C LEU A 92 -21.35 -12.55 -36.90
N PHE A 93 -20.04 -12.65 -36.71
CA PHE A 93 -19.38 -13.84 -36.17
C PHE A 93 -18.46 -13.44 -35.02
N ALA A 94 -18.26 -14.34 -34.07
CA ALA A 94 -17.31 -14.18 -32.97
C ALA A 94 -16.46 -15.43 -32.78
N ARG A 95 -15.26 -15.26 -32.24
CA ARG A 95 -14.40 -16.34 -31.75
C ARG A 95 -13.64 -15.87 -30.52
N SER A 96 -13.23 -16.81 -29.67
CA SER A 96 -12.50 -16.51 -28.43
C SER A 96 -11.32 -17.46 -28.23
N GLY A 97 -10.37 -17.06 -27.39
CA GLY A 97 -9.18 -17.84 -27.09
C GLY A 97 -8.41 -17.36 -25.87
N ASN A 98 -7.43 -18.15 -25.41
CA ASN A 98 -6.66 -17.88 -24.20
C ASN A 98 -5.22 -17.42 -24.46
N VAL A 99 -4.88 -17.12 -25.72
CA VAL A 99 -3.59 -16.55 -26.13
C VAL A 99 -3.82 -15.34 -27.02
N ASP A 100 -2.87 -14.41 -27.05
CA ASP A 100 -2.94 -13.17 -27.83
C ASP A 100 -2.95 -13.41 -29.35
N ASN A 101 -2.31 -14.47 -29.82
CA ASN A 101 -2.29 -14.86 -31.22
C ASN A 101 -3.50 -15.75 -31.59
N PRO A 102 -4.41 -15.29 -32.46
CA PRO A 102 -5.65 -16.00 -32.80
C PRO A 102 -5.45 -17.24 -33.69
N ASP A 103 -4.22 -17.48 -34.16
CA ASP A 103 -3.90 -18.65 -34.98
C ASP A 103 -3.63 -19.92 -34.13
N ARG A 104 -3.57 -19.80 -32.80
CA ARG A 104 -3.27 -20.91 -31.88
C ARG A 104 -4.31 -20.97 -30.77
N ASN A 105 -4.95 -22.11 -30.55
CA ASN A 105 -5.85 -22.34 -29.40
C ASN A 105 -7.04 -21.36 -29.29
N TRP A 106 -7.57 -20.91 -30.43
CA TRP A 106 -8.82 -20.16 -30.52
C TRP A 106 -9.95 -21.03 -31.07
N SER A 107 -11.19 -20.68 -30.72
CA SER A 107 -12.37 -21.31 -31.31
C SER A 107 -12.48 -21.00 -32.80
N SER A 108 -13.24 -21.82 -33.53
CA SER A 108 -13.74 -21.43 -34.84
C SER A 108 -14.67 -20.21 -34.73
N TRP A 109 -14.84 -19.50 -35.85
CA TRP A 109 -15.84 -18.44 -35.97
C TRP A 109 -17.25 -19.01 -35.79
N GLN A 110 -17.99 -18.48 -34.83
CA GLN A 110 -19.37 -18.84 -34.53
C GLN A 110 -20.30 -17.70 -34.95
N PRO A 111 -21.41 -17.98 -35.66
CA PRO A 111 -22.37 -16.95 -36.04
C PRO A 111 -23.11 -16.40 -34.83
N VAL A 112 -23.47 -15.11 -34.88
CA VAL A 112 -24.27 -14.41 -33.88
C VAL A 112 -25.60 -14.01 -34.52
N ASP A 113 -26.71 -14.53 -33.99
CA ASP A 113 -28.06 -14.23 -34.48
C ASP A 113 -28.51 -12.84 -34.00
N LEU A 114 -28.29 -11.83 -34.84
CA LEU A 114 -28.64 -10.43 -34.56
C LEU A 114 -30.16 -10.17 -34.49
N GLN A 115 -31.00 -11.04 -35.05
CA GLN A 115 -32.45 -10.80 -35.15
C GLN A 115 -33.24 -11.38 -33.98
N LYS A 116 -32.77 -12.50 -33.41
CA LYS A 116 -33.51 -13.23 -32.39
C LYS A 116 -32.88 -13.12 -31.00
N ASN A 117 -31.62 -13.51 -30.87
CA ASN A 117 -30.89 -13.53 -29.61
C ASN A 117 -29.40 -13.37 -29.92
N PRO A 118 -28.86 -12.15 -29.83
CA PRO A 118 -27.47 -11.88 -30.20
C PRO A 118 -26.48 -12.36 -29.14
N LEU A 119 -26.72 -13.53 -28.55
CA LEU A 119 -25.83 -14.17 -27.58
C LEU A 119 -24.64 -14.80 -28.32
N LEU A 120 -23.43 -14.53 -27.83
CA LEU A 120 -22.23 -15.14 -28.38
C LEU A 120 -22.06 -16.54 -27.81
N ILE A 121 -22.18 -17.55 -28.67
CA ILE A 121 -21.98 -18.96 -28.32
C ILE A 121 -20.53 -19.34 -28.60
N VAL A 122 -19.61 -18.68 -27.90
CA VAL A 122 -18.16 -18.95 -27.95
C VAL A 122 -17.67 -19.38 -26.57
N PRO A 123 -16.59 -20.18 -26.47
CA PRO A 123 -16.04 -20.58 -25.18
C PRO A 123 -15.67 -19.38 -24.31
N ALA A 124 -15.80 -19.52 -22.99
CA ALA A 124 -15.24 -18.56 -22.05
C ALA A 124 -13.71 -18.54 -22.21
N ALA A 125 -13.13 -17.35 -22.28
CA ALA A 125 -11.72 -17.15 -22.56
C ALA A 125 -11.28 -15.71 -22.21
N ARG A 126 -9.97 -15.43 -22.24
CA ARG A 126 -9.42 -14.07 -22.01
C ARG A 126 -9.58 -13.14 -23.21
N PHE A 127 -9.44 -13.67 -24.42
CA PHE A 127 -9.45 -12.88 -25.66
C PHE A 127 -10.70 -13.16 -26.49
N ILE A 128 -11.19 -12.13 -27.19
CA ILE A 128 -12.26 -12.25 -28.17
C ILE A 128 -11.98 -11.43 -29.42
N GLN A 129 -12.49 -11.89 -30.55
CA GLN A 129 -12.52 -11.15 -31.80
C GLN A 129 -13.87 -11.35 -32.47
N TRP A 130 -14.40 -10.30 -33.10
CA TRP A 130 -15.59 -10.38 -33.93
C TRP A 130 -15.28 -10.03 -35.40
N LYS A 131 -16.13 -10.53 -36.30
CA LYS A 131 -16.07 -10.30 -37.74
C LYS A 131 -17.46 -10.04 -38.29
N ALA A 132 -17.58 -9.04 -39.15
CA ALA A 132 -18.81 -8.75 -39.88
C ALA A 132 -18.65 -9.07 -41.37
N VAL A 133 -19.67 -9.66 -41.97
CA VAL A 133 -19.79 -9.83 -43.43
C VAL A 133 -20.96 -8.97 -43.91
N LEU A 134 -20.66 -7.98 -44.74
CA LEU A 134 -21.60 -7.01 -45.27
C LEU A 134 -22.00 -7.44 -46.68
N HIS A 135 -23.28 -7.72 -46.90
CA HIS A 135 -23.81 -8.15 -48.18
C HIS A 135 -24.45 -6.99 -48.92
N ALA A 136 -24.10 -6.80 -50.19
CA ALA A 136 -24.68 -5.75 -51.01
C ALA A 136 -26.20 -5.89 -51.09
N GLY A 137 -26.90 -4.76 -51.01
CA GLY A 137 -28.35 -4.72 -50.98
C GLY A 137 -28.91 -3.30 -50.96
N ASN A 138 -30.22 -3.21 -50.79
CA ASN A 138 -30.93 -1.95 -50.61
C ASN A 138 -31.73 -1.98 -49.28
N PRO A 139 -31.38 -1.18 -48.26
CA PRO A 139 -30.28 -0.19 -48.25
C PRO A 139 -28.90 -0.85 -48.30
N SER A 140 -27.88 -0.10 -48.76
CA SER A 140 -26.49 -0.56 -48.75
C SER A 140 -26.05 -0.86 -47.31
N PRO A 141 -25.30 -1.96 -47.08
CA PRO A 141 -24.94 -2.36 -45.74
C PRO A 141 -23.97 -1.35 -45.11
N ARG A 142 -24.23 -0.95 -43.87
CA ARG A 142 -23.37 -0.09 -43.07
C ARG A 142 -23.34 -0.59 -41.64
N LEU A 143 -22.14 -0.79 -41.11
CA LEU A 143 -21.91 -1.12 -39.71
C LEU A 143 -21.44 0.14 -38.98
N ASP A 144 -22.17 0.56 -37.96
CA ASP A 144 -21.83 1.75 -37.17
C ASP A 144 -21.09 1.35 -35.88
N SER A 145 -21.59 0.36 -35.14
CA SER A 145 -20.91 -0.13 -33.93
C SER A 145 -21.31 -1.55 -33.54
N ILE A 146 -20.36 -2.31 -32.99
CA ILE A 146 -20.58 -3.54 -32.22
C ILE A 146 -20.15 -3.29 -30.78
N ARG A 147 -20.99 -3.63 -29.81
CA ARG A 147 -20.58 -3.81 -28.41
C ARG A 147 -20.78 -5.24 -28.00
N ILE A 148 -19.87 -5.79 -27.20
CA ILE A 148 -20.00 -7.14 -26.67
C ILE A 148 -19.96 -7.03 -25.15
N ASN A 149 -21.02 -7.48 -24.50
CA ASN A 149 -21.07 -7.57 -23.06
C ASN A 149 -20.29 -8.80 -22.59
N TYR A 150 -19.58 -8.72 -21.46
CA TYR A 150 -18.83 -9.84 -20.91
C TYR A 150 -18.80 -9.78 -19.38
N LEU A 151 -18.53 -10.92 -18.75
CA LEU A 151 -18.39 -11.05 -17.30
C LEU A 151 -17.06 -11.74 -17.00
N PRO A 152 -16.07 -11.02 -16.44
CA PRO A 152 -14.85 -11.60 -15.92
C PRO A 152 -15.15 -12.60 -14.80
N LYS A 153 -14.36 -13.68 -14.71
CA LYS A 153 -14.34 -14.52 -13.52
C LYS A 153 -13.69 -13.73 -12.39
N ASN A 154 -14.34 -13.70 -11.22
CA ASN A 154 -13.78 -13.05 -10.03
C ASN A 154 -12.41 -13.64 -9.65
N VAL A 155 -11.51 -12.79 -9.20
CA VAL A 155 -10.15 -13.11 -8.74
C VAL A 155 -10.04 -12.70 -7.27
N ALA A 156 -9.35 -13.49 -6.45
CA ALA A 156 -9.17 -13.13 -5.06
C ALA A 156 -8.14 -11.99 -4.93
N PRO A 157 -8.30 -11.07 -3.97
CA PRO A 157 -7.29 -10.07 -3.71
C PRO A 157 -5.97 -10.72 -3.27
N GLU A 158 -4.85 -10.01 -3.44
CA GLU A 158 -3.54 -10.41 -2.96
C GLU A 158 -3.02 -9.45 -1.89
N ILE A 159 -2.40 -10.00 -0.84
CA ILE A 159 -1.69 -9.22 0.20
C ILE A 159 -0.18 -9.48 0.05
N GLU A 160 0.57 -8.43 -0.29
CA GLU A 160 2.00 -8.50 -0.56
C GLU A 160 2.82 -8.50 0.73
N ASP A 161 2.50 -7.64 1.69
CA ASP A 161 3.17 -7.57 2.98
C ASP A 161 2.27 -7.04 4.09
N VAL A 162 2.64 -7.39 5.32
CA VAL A 162 2.05 -6.88 6.56
C VAL A 162 3.20 -6.47 7.48
N THR A 163 3.26 -5.20 7.80
CA THR A 163 4.31 -4.58 8.63
C THR A 163 3.70 -4.05 9.93
N VAL A 164 4.24 -4.49 11.06
CA VAL A 164 3.88 -3.99 12.39
C VAL A 164 4.94 -2.99 12.86
N LEU A 165 4.49 -1.83 13.33
CA LEU A 165 5.31 -0.75 13.86
C LEU A 165 4.89 -0.52 15.32
N THR A 166 5.70 -0.99 16.26
CA THR A 166 5.52 -0.71 17.69
C THR A 166 6.01 0.70 18.03
N ALA A 167 5.41 1.32 19.04
CA ALA A 167 5.71 2.68 19.48
C ALA A 167 5.58 3.76 18.38
N MET A 168 4.69 3.52 17.41
CA MET A 168 4.46 4.40 16.26
C MET A 168 2.95 4.54 15.99
N ARG A 169 2.52 5.75 15.65
CA ARG A 169 1.13 6.09 15.30
C ARG A 169 1.05 6.70 13.90
N TYR A 170 0.09 6.24 13.10
CA TYR A 170 -0.33 6.98 11.91
C TYR A 170 -1.26 8.13 12.30
N PRO A 171 -1.09 9.33 11.72
CA PRO A 171 -2.01 10.42 11.96
C PRO A 171 -3.41 10.07 11.45
N GLN A 172 -4.42 10.41 12.24
CA GLN A 172 -5.82 10.30 11.83
C GLN A 172 -6.13 11.47 10.92
N ILE A 173 -6.22 11.19 9.61
CA ILE A 173 -6.66 12.19 8.64
C ILE A 173 -8.18 12.10 8.57
N ALA A 174 -8.87 13.20 8.86
CA ALA A 174 -10.31 13.26 8.71
C ALA A 174 -10.66 12.95 7.24
N LYS A 175 -11.49 11.92 7.03
CA LYS A 175 -11.97 11.53 5.70
C LYS A 175 -12.71 12.72 5.08
N GLN A 176 -12.10 13.36 4.10
CA GLN A 176 -12.75 14.46 3.37
C GLN A 176 -13.75 13.85 2.36
N PRO A 177 -14.98 14.38 2.28
CA PRO A 177 -15.89 13.97 1.23
C PRO A 177 -15.27 14.30 -0.15
N ASN A 178 -15.29 13.33 -1.06
CA ASN A 178 -14.73 13.38 -2.43
C ASN A 178 -13.20 13.20 -2.59
N VAL A 179 -12.47 12.80 -1.56
CA VAL A 179 -11.07 12.36 -1.73
C VAL A 179 -10.99 10.87 -1.46
N ASP A 180 -10.61 10.10 -2.49
CA ASP A 180 -10.33 8.68 -2.33
C ASP A 180 -8.95 8.51 -1.66
N MET A 181 -8.98 8.38 -0.34
CA MET A 181 -7.79 8.18 0.49
C MET A 181 -7.03 6.90 0.15
N SER A 182 -7.64 5.92 -0.51
CA SER A 182 -6.98 4.67 -0.90
C SER A 182 -5.91 4.88 -1.99
N THR A 183 -6.00 5.99 -2.73
CA THR A 183 -5.07 6.34 -3.82
C THR A 183 -3.88 7.19 -3.37
N LEU A 184 -3.95 7.76 -2.16
CA LEU A 184 -2.88 8.59 -1.61
C LEU A 184 -1.86 7.71 -0.85
N PRO A 185 -0.57 8.06 -0.89
CA PRO A 185 0.40 7.37 -0.06
C PRO A 185 0.02 7.55 1.42
N PRO A 186 0.16 6.49 2.26
CA PRO A 186 -0.14 6.61 3.67
C PRO A 186 0.76 7.68 4.31
N PRO A 187 0.22 8.48 5.24
CA PRO A 187 0.99 9.53 5.89
C PRO A 187 2.17 8.95 6.68
N ALA A 188 3.21 9.74 6.89
CA ALA A 188 4.34 9.29 7.70
C ALA A 188 3.89 9.08 9.16
N PRO A 189 4.17 7.92 9.77
CA PRO A 189 3.87 7.71 11.19
C PRO A 189 4.83 8.51 12.07
N PHE A 190 4.40 8.86 13.27
CA PHE A 190 5.21 9.53 14.28
C PHE A 190 5.34 8.67 15.54
N LYS A 191 6.37 8.93 16.34
CA LYS A 191 6.65 8.18 17.57
C LYS A 191 5.53 8.41 18.59
N ASP A 192 4.91 7.33 19.03
CA ASP A 192 3.92 7.30 20.10
C ASP A 192 4.03 5.95 20.80
N ARG A 193 4.53 5.96 22.03
CA ARG A 193 4.92 4.74 22.75
C ARG A 193 3.73 3.87 23.13
N ASP A 194 2.56 4.49 23.25
CA ASP A 194 1.32 3.82 23.65
C ASP A 194 0.55 3.32 22.42
N ALA A 195 1.14 3.36 21.23
CA ALA A 195 0.51 2.98 19.98
C ALA A 195 1.23 1.84 19.27
N ILE A 196 0.43 0.93 18.71
CA ILE A 196 0.88 -0.07 17.75
C ILE A 196 0.16 0.21 16.43
N SER A 197 0.93 0.35 15.36
CA SER A 197 0.41 0.53 14.02
C SER A 197 0.70 -0.69 13.17
N VAL A 198 -0.26 -1.08 12.34
CA VAL A 198 -0.12 -2.11 11.31
C VAL A 198 -0.37 -1.48 9.96
N LYS A 199 0.49 -1.75 8.99
CA LYS A 199 0.34 -1.35 7.60
C LYS A 199 0.42 -2.59 6.72
N TRP A 200 -0.32 -2.62 5.62
CA TRP A 200 -0.23 -3.68 4.62
C TRP A 200 -0.25 -3.11 3.21
N ASN A 201 0.28 -3.88 2.26
CA ASN A 201 0.09 -3.63 0.84
C ASN A 201 -0.77 -4.76 0.27
N ALA A 202 -1.83 -4.39 -0.42
CA ALA A 202 -2.74 -5.32 -1.07
C ALA A 202 -3.25 -4.71 -2.39
N HIS A 203 -3.51 -5.57 -3.36
CA HIS A 203 -4.06 -5.22 -4.67
C HIS A 203 -5.08 -6.27 -5.13
N ASP A 204 -5.87 -5.90 -6.13
CA ASP A 204 -6.84 -6.75 -6.79
C ASP A 204 -6.62 -6.69 -8.32
N ASP A 205 -6.56 -7.83 -8.98
CA ASP A 205 -6.20 -7.93 -10.40
C ASP A 205 -7.34 -7.49 -11.35
N ASN A 206 -8.57 -7.39 -10.85
CA ASN A 206 -9.72 -6.87 -11.58
C ASN A 206 -10.20 -5.52 -11.06
N ASP A 207 -9.36 -4.83 -10.28
CA ASP A 207 -9.60 -3.49 -9.76
C ASP A 207 -10.87 -3.39 -8.88
N ASP A 208 -11.26 -4.48 -8.22
CA ASP A 208 -12.37 -4.47 -7.28
C ASP A 208 -12.05 -3.62 -6.04
N GLN A 209 -13.08 -3.00 -5.48
CA GLN A 209 -12.97 -2.31 -4.21
C GLN A 209 -12.76 -3.33 -3.07
N LEU A 210 -11.72 -3.09 -2.27
CA LEU A 210 -11.34 -3.95 -1.15
C LEU A 210 -11.73 -3.36 0.21
N VAL A 211 -12.08 -4.25 1.13
CA VAL A 211 -12.19 -3.99 2.58
C VAL A 211 -11.29 -4.94 3.35
N TYR A 212 -10.85 -4.50 4.53
CA TYR A 212 -9.89 -5.22 5.35
C TYR A 212 -10.41 -5.47 6.76
N ALA A 213 -9.97 -6.58 7.34
CA ALA A 213 -10.12 -6.89 8.75
C ALA A 213 -8.75 -7.24 9.36
N VAL A 214 -8.53 -6.77 10.59
CA VAL A 214 -7.29 -6.93 11.36
C VAL A 214 -7.58 -7.83 12.55
N TYR A 215 -6.81 -8.90 12.65
CA TYR A 215 -6.86 -9.85 13.76
C TYR A 215 -5.51 -9.93 14.47
N PHE A 216 -5.52 -10.33 15.74
CA PHE A 216 -4.31 -10.63 16.49
C PHE A 216 -4.40 -12.01 17.15
N ARG A 217 -3.23 -12.55 17.51
CA ARG A 217 -3.07 -13.79 18.27
C ARG A 217 -1.80 -13.71 19.11
N GLY A 218 -1.88 -14.05 20.39
CA GLY A 218 -0.73 -14.16 21.28
C GLY A 218 0.07 -15.45 21.07
N ASP A 219 1.32 -15.46 21.53
CA ASP A 219 2.16 -16.66 21.56
C ASP A 219 1.49 -17.80 22.36
N GLY A 220 1.43 -18.99 21.76
CA GLY A 220 0.81 -20.17 22.38
C GLY A 220 -0.73 -20.20 22.30
N GLU A 221 -1.37 -19.14 21.82
CA GLU A 221 -2.81 -19.13 21.55
C GLU A 221 -3.12 -19.69 20.16
N SER A 222 -4.30 -20.30 19.99
CA SER A 222 -4.75 -20.85 18.70
C SER A 222 -5.79 -19.98 18.00
N ARG A 223 -6.50 -19.14 18.75
CA ARG A 223 -7.63 -18.35 18.27
C ARG A 223 -7.17 -16.96 17.81
N TRP A 224 -7.60 -16.57 16.62
CA TRP A 224 -7.50 -15.19 16.14
C TRP A 224 -8.64 -14.35 16.73
N LEU A 225 -8.31 -13.20 17.31
CA LEU A 225 -9.25 -12.23 17.87
C LEU A 225 -9.31 -10.99 16.96
N LEU A 226 -10.51 -10.48 16.72
CA LEU A 226 -10.73 -9.31 15.87
C LEU A 226 -10.34 -8.02 16.60
N LEU A 227 -9.53 -7.17 15.95
CA LEU A 227 -9.25 -5.80 16.41
C LEU A 227 -10.14 -4.78 15.73
N ALA A 228 -10.31 -4.91 14.41
CA ALA A 228 -11.11 -4.02 13.58
C ALA A 228 -11.48 -4.69 12.26
N ASP A 229 -12.64 -4.36 11.72
CA ASP A 229 -13.13 -4.75 10.40
C ASP A 229 -13.72 -3.54 9.67
N ASP A 230 -14.21 -3.77 8.44
CA ASP A 230 -14.74 -2.73 7.55
C ASP A 230 -13.75 -1.58 7.28
N LEU A 231 -12.45 -1.91 7.26
CA LEU A 231 -11.40 -0.94 7.01
C LEU A 231 -11.21 -0.75 5.50
N THR A 232 -11.12 0.51 5.09
CA THR A 232 -10.78 0.91 3.71
C THR A 232 -9.37 1.44 3.58
N ASP A 233 -8.79 1.91 4.69
CA ASP A 233 -7.41 2.37 4.77
C ASP A 233 -6.45 1.17 4.83
N LYS A 234 -5.25 1.30 4.25
CA LYS A 234 -4.23 0.23 4.24
C LYS A 234 -3.34 0.22 5.50
N TYR A 235 -3.83 0.83 6.57
CA TYR A 235 -3.19 0.85 7.86
C TYR A 235 -4.22 0.96 8.98
N TYR A 236 -3.85 0.51 10.17
CA TYR A 236 -4.66 0.59 11.36
C TYR A 236 -3.77 0.86 12.57
N THR A 237 -4.18 1.76 13.47
CA THR A 237 -3.47 2.04 14.72
C THR A 237 -4.39 1.75 15.90
N PHE A 238 -3.87 1.04 16.89
CA PHE A 238 -4.56 0.75 18.14
C PHE A 238 -3.65 1.03 19.35
N ASP A 239 -4.26 1.09 20.52
CA ASP A 239 -3.57 1.32 21.80
C ASP A 239 -2.79 0.05 22.20
N ALA A 240 -1.51 0.21 22.52
CA ALA A 240 -0.63 -0.90 22.90
C ALA A 240 -1.13 -1.62 24.17
N GLY A 241 -1.75 -0.91 25.11
CA GLY A 241 -2.29 -1.46 26.36
C GLY A 241 -3.50 -2.37 26.18
N LEU A 242 -4.04 -2.51 24.96
CA LEU A 242 -5.01 -3.56 24.64
C LEU A 242 -4.40 -4.95 24.68
N LEU A 243 -3.08 -5.05 24.53
CA LEU A 243 -2.33 -6.28 24.55
C LEU A 243 -1.50 -6.33 25.84
N PRO A 244 -1.68 -7.36 26.68
CA PRO A 244 -0.75 -7.64 27.77
C PRO A 244 0.69 -7.81 27.26
N ASP A 245 1.67 -7.73 28.17
CA ASP A 245 3.07 -7.95 27.78
C ASP A 245 3.27 -9.38 27.28
N GLY A 246 3.88 -9.53 26.10
CA GLY A 246 3.91 -10.80 25.40
C GLY A 246 4.37 -10.71 23.95
N GLY A 247 4.49 -11.87 23.31
CA GLY A 247 4.69 -11.98 21.87
C GLY A 247 3.37 -12.16 21.13
N TYR A 248 3.26 -11.53 19.97
CA TYR A 248 2.03 -11.47 19.17
C TYR A 248 2.32 -11.59 17.67
N SER A 249 1.29 -11.95 16.92
CA SER A 249 1.24 -11.84 15.46
C SER A 249 -0.07 -11.18 15.03
N ILE A 250 -0.04 -10.41 13.94
CA ILE A 250 -1.23 -9.82 13.32
C ILE A 250 -1.58 -10.61 12.05
N LYS A 251 -2.86 -10.76 11.76
CA LYS A 251 -3.36 -11.26 10.48
C LYS A 251 -4.27 -10.22 9.85
N ILE A 252 -4.00 -9.93 8.58
CA ILE A 252 -4.87 -9.10 7.74
C ILE A 252 -5.68 -10.03 6.86
N VAL A 253 -6.99 -9.78 6.76
CA VAL A 253 -7.88 -10.40 5.78
C VAL A 253 -8.35 -9.30 4.82
N ALA A 254 -8.11 -9.46 3.52
CA ALA A 254 -8.61 -8.59 2.47
C ALA A 254 -9.78 -9.27 1.76
N SER A 255 -10.84 -8.53 1.44
CA SER A 255 -12.01 -9.05 0.71
C SER A 255 -12.52 -8.06 -0.32
N ASP A 256 -12.93 -8.58 -1.47
CA ASP A 256 -13.56 -7.86 -2.59
C ASP A 256 -15.09 -7.67 -2.41
N SER A 257 -15.63 -8.01 -1.22
CA SER A 257 -17.08 -8.05 -0.98
C SER A 257 -17.88 -6.79 -1.32
N PRO A 258 -17.34 -5.54 -1.28
CA PRO A 258 -18.07 -4.36 -1.75
C PRO A 258 -18.43 -4.41 -3.25
N SER A 259 -17.68 -5.17 -4.06
CA SER A 259 -17.84 -5.24 -5.51
C SER A 259 -18.70 -6.41 -5.98
N HIS A 260 -19.09 -7.31 -5.07
CA HIS A 260 -19.77 -8.57 -5.39
C HIS A 260 -21.04 -8.80 -4.58
N SER A 261 -21.90 -9.66 -5.10
CA SER A 261 -23.08 -10.10 -4.37
C SER A 261 -22.69 -10.95 -3.15
N PRO A 262 -23.52 -10.98 -2.08
CA PRO A 262 -23.26 -11.84 -0.93
C PRO A 262 -23.03 -13.31 -1.32
N GLY A 263 -21.86 -13.85 -0.93
CA GLY A 263 -21.46 -15.23 -1.22
C GLY A 263 -20.63 -15.43 -2.49
N GLU A 264 -20.44 -14.39 -3.32
CA GLU A 264 -19.55 -14.43 -4.49
C GLU A 264 -18.18 -13.78 -4.25
N ALA A 265 -18.08 -13.04 -3.14
CA ALA A 265 -16.86 -12.41 -2.68
C ALA A 265 -15.76 -13.44 -2.40
N LEU A 266 -14.53 -13.08 -2.77
CA LEU A 266 -13.32 -13.78 -2.44
C LEU A 266 -12.51 -12.99 -1.40
N SER A 267 -11.60 -13.70 -0.76
CA SER A 267 -10.75 -13.12 0.27
C SER A 267 -9.39 -13.80 0.29
N ALA A 268 -8.39 -13.07 0.73
CA ALA A 268 -7.08 -13.59 1.07
C ALA A 268 -6.66 -13.10 2.45
N ASP A 269 -5.76 -13.83 3.10
CA ASP A 269 -5.21 -13.45 4.39
C ASP A 269 -3.69 -13.55 4.43
N LYS A 270 -3.07 -12.75 5.29
CA LYS A 270 -1.63 -12.75 5.51
C LYS A 270 -1.27 -12.43 6.95
N GLU A 271 -0.36 -13.22 7.51
CA GLU A 271 0.19 -13.01 8.84
C GLU A 271 1.44 -12.12 8.79
N SER A 272 1.61 -11.27 9.80
CA SER A 272 2.82 -10.49 10.03
C SER A 272 3.95 -11.35 10.58
N SER A 273 5.17 -10.79 10.62
CA SER A 273 6.20 -11.32 11.52
C SER A 273 5.77 -11.18 12.99
N ARG A 274 6.31 -12.05 13.86
CA ARG A 274 6.12 -11.93 15.32
C ARG A 274 6.70 -10.61 15.83
N PHE A 275 5.98 -9.95 16.72
CA PHE A 275 6.43 -8.76 17.44
C PHE A 275 6.19 -8.93 18.94
N GLU A 276 6.85 -8.10 19.74
CA GLU A 276 6.73 -8.11 21.20
C GLU A 276 6.10 -6.80 21.67
N VAL A 277 5.24 -6.93 22.68
CA VAL A 277 4.66 -5.81 23.42
C VAL A 277 5.19 -5.90 24.84
N ASP A 278 5.75 -4.79 25.31
CA ASP A 278 6.19 -4.61 26.69
C ASP A 278 5.84 -3.19 27.10
N THR A 279 4.90 -3.09 28.02
CA THR A 279 4.36 -1.83 28.56
C THR A 279 4.65 -1.67 30.05
N THR A 280 5.25 -2.68 30.68
CA THR A 280 5.56 -2.66 32.11
C THR A 280 6.91 -2.00 32.36
N PRO A 281 6.99 -0.93 33.18
CA PRO A 281 8.26 -0.35 33.54
C PRO A 281 9.08 -1.21 34.53
N PRO A 282 10.42 -1.16 34.45
CA PRO A 282 11.27 -1.85 35.41
C PRO A 282 11.06 -1.32 36.83
N GLN A 283 11.19 -2.19 37.82
CA GLN A 283 11.06 -1.85 39.23
C GLN A 283 12.45 -1.63 39.83
N ILE A 284 12.65 -0.48 40.49
CA ILE A 284 13.86 -0.22 41.26
C ILE A 284 13.65 -0.68 42.71
N GLN A 285 14.56 -1.52 43.19
CA GLN A 285 14.54 -2.09 44.53
C GLN A 285 15.83 -1.79 45.29
N GLY A 286 15.72 -1.72 46.62
CA GLY A 286 16.88 -1.65 47.50
C GLY A 286 17.74 -0.39 47.34
N LEU A 287 17.19 0.73 46.87
CA LEU A 287 17.93 2.00 46.73
C LEU A 287 18.47 2.46 48.09
N GLY A 288 19.77 2.24 48.30
CA GLY A 288 20.52 2.60 49.49
C GLY A 288 21.58 3.64 49.15
N VAL A 289 21.76 4.61 50.06
CA VAL A 289 22.84 5.59 49.96
C VAL A 289 23.53 5.68 51.31
N THR A 290 24.85 5.63 51.30
CA THR A 290 25.68 5.85 52.49
C THR A 290 26.68 6.98 52.24
N ALA A 291 26.98 7.75 53.28
CA ALA A 291 27.97 8.81 53.22
C ALA A 291 29.36 8.23 53.54
N GLU A 292 30.33 8.40 52.63
CA GLU A 292 31.72 7.98 52.81
C GLU A 292 32.65 9.21 52.80
N SER A 293 33.91 9.02 53.20
CA SER A 293 34.90 10.11 53.19
C SER A 293 35.16 10.59 51.75
N GLY A 294 34.54 11.71 51.36
CA GLY A 294 34.71 12.35 50.05
C GLY A 294 33.56 12.15 49.05
N GLY A 295 32.48 11.45 49.42
CA GLY A 295 31.37 11.21 48.49
C GLY A 295 30.20 10.41 49.06
N LEU A 296 29.25 10.10 48.18
CA LEU A 296 28.11 9.23 48.48
C LEU A 296 28.30 7.89 47.75
N HIS A 297 28.13 6.79 48.47
CA HIS A 297 28.05 5.46 47.88
C HIS A 297 26.58 5.11 47.66
N VAL A 298 26.23 4.72 46.43
CA VAL A 298 24.86 4.44 46.00
C VAL A 298 24.79 3.03 45.46
N ALA A 299 23.82 2.26 45.94
CA ALA A 299 23.54 0.92 45.42
C ALA A 299 22.04 0.72 45.24
N PHE A 300 21.66 0.06 44.15
CA PHE A 300 20.27 -0.36 43.89
C PHE A 300 20.21 -1.51 42.88
N HIS A 301 19.02 -2.11 42.78
CA HIS A 301 18.72 -3.17 41.82
C HIS A 301 17.59 -2.70 40.89
N ALA A 302 17.72 -2.93 39.60
CA ALA A 302 16.63 -2.74 38.63
C ALA A 302 16.17 -4.10 38.13
N ILE A 303 14.86 -4.37 38.20
CA ILE A 303 14.28 -5.66 37.80
C ILE A 303 13.12 -5.41 36.86
N ASP A 304 13.13 -6.07 35.71
CA ASP A 304 12.03 -6.10 34.77
C ASP A 304 11.48 -7.52 34.59
N SER A 305 10.17 -7.62 34.35
CA SER A 305 9.50 -8.92 34.20
C SER A 305 9.63 -9.51 32.80
N PHE A 306 9.71 -8.68 31.76
CA PHE A 306 9.57 -9.11 30.37
C PHE A 306 10.86 -8.97 29.58
N SER A 307 11.51 -7.80 29.61
CA SER A 307 12.67 -7.48 28.79
C SER A 307 13.91 -7.16 29.62
N PRO A 308 15.12 -7.23 29.04
CA PRO A 308 16.32 -6.79 29.73
C PRO A 308 16.31 -5.29 30.05
N ILE A 309 16.98 -4.92 31.14
CA ILE A 309 17.30 -3.53 31.42
C ILE A 309 18.29 -3.07 30.35
N LYS A 310 18.00 -1.92 29.74
CA LYS A 310 18.79 -1.30 28.67
C LYS A 310 19.82 -0.31 29.23
N ARG A 311 19.44 0.45 30.26
CA ARG A 311 20.33 1.40 30.96
C ARG A 311 19.73 1.88 32.28
N ALA A 312 20.55 2.43 33.15
CA ALA A 312 20.10 3.22 34.30
C ALA A 312 20.84 4.56 34.39
N GLU A 313 20.21 5.52 35.03
CA GLU A 313 20.71 6.89 35.18
C GLU A 313 20.42 7.38 36.60
N TYR A 314 21.26 8.29 37.11
CA TYR A 314 21.03 8.97 38.38
C TYR A 314 21.07 10.50 38.23
N SER A 315 20.41 11.18 39.16
CA SER A 315 20.47 12.63 39.33
C SER A 315 20.63 12.94 40.82
N LEU A 316 21.52 13.87 41.14
CA LEU A 316 21.78 14.38 42.48
C LEU A 316 21.29 15.83 42.57
N ASP A 317 20.45 16.11 43.56
CA ASP A 317 19.87 17.44 43.83
C ASP A 317 19.22 18.09 42.60
N ALA A 318 18.56 17.27 41.77
CA ALA A 318 17.94 17.65 40.51
C ALA A 318 18.92 18.22 39.45
N GLY A 319 20.20 17.86 39.53
CA GLY A 319 21.19 18.10 38.49
C GLY A 319 21.00 17.21 37.26
N ASP A 320 21.95 17.31 36.33
CA ASP A 320 21.94 16.55 35.07
C ASP A 320 21.93 15.05 35.30
N TRP A 321 21.19 14.32 34.45
CA TRP A 321 21.15 12.86 34.47
C TRP A 321 22.48 12.29 34.00
N GLN A 322 23.06 11.43 34.82
CA GLN A 322 24.31 10.74 34.55
C GLN A 322 24.04 9.24 34.34
N LEU A 323 24.62 8.66 33.29
CA LEU A 323 24.54 7.22 33.04
C LEU A 323 25.26 6.43 34.15
N VAL A 324 24.67 5.31 34.56
CA VAL A 324 25.29 4.36 35.48
C VAL A 324 25.48 3.03 34.77
N GLU A 325 26.69 2.51 34.80
CA GLU A 325 27.00 1.17 34.31
C GLU A 325 26.60 0.13 35.38
N PRO A 326 26.04 -1.03 34.98
CA PRO A 326 25.81 -2.11 35.92
C PRO A 326 27.14 -2.68 36.42
N VAL A 327 27.11 -3.43 37.52
CA VAL A 327 28.30 -3.97 38.19
C VAL A 327 29.14 -4.88 37.27
N ASP A 328 28.49 -5.59 36.35
CA ASP A 328 29.13 -6.45 35.34
C ASP A 328 29.42 -5.73 34.00
N GLN A 329 29.19 -4.41 33.96
CA GLN A 329 29.49 -3.50 32.84
C GLN A 329 28.65 -3.70 31.58
N ILE A 330 27.69 -4.61 31.56
CA ILE A 330 26.83 -4.86 30.40
C ILE A 330 25.37 -4.92 30.85
N SER A 331 24.53 -4.05 30.30
CA SER A 331 23.09 -4.06 30.58
C SER A 331 22.39 -5.01 29.59
N ASP A 332 22.32 -6.30 29.93
CA ASP A 332 21.77 -7.34 29.06
C ASP A 332 20.82 -8.33 29.76
N ASN A 333 20.58 -8.14 31.06
CA ASN A 333 19.77 -9.01 31.88
C ASN A 333 18.45 -8.35 32.35
N LYS A 334 17.47 -9.16 32.72
CA LYS A 334 16.20 -8.72 33.33
C LYS A 334 16.39 -8.13 34.73
N ALA A 335 17.48 -8.50 35.40
CA ALA A 335 17.82 -8.00 36.71
C ALA A 335 19.26 -7.48 36.68
N GLU A 336 19.42 -6.19 36.90
CA GLU A 336 20.71 -5.50 36.90
C GLU A 336 21.03 -4.92 38.28
N ASN A 337 22.31 -5.00 38.65
CA ASN A 337 22.82 -4.46 39.90
C ASN A 337 23.65 -3.21 39.61
N TYR A 338 23.47 -2.16 40.40
CA TYR A 338 24.21 -0.92 40.28
C TYR A 338 24.86 -0.58 41.61
N ASP A 339 26.16 -0.27 41.57
CA ASP A 339 26.96 0.14 42.71
C ASP A 339 27.99 1.16 42.22
N PHE A 340 27.88 2.41 42.70
CA PHE A 340 28.74 3.50 42.25
C PHE A 340 28.94 4.55 43.33
N LYS A 341 29.94 5.42 43.12
CA LYS A 341 30.27 6.53 44.02
C LYS A 341 30.03 7.86 43.33
N ILE A 342 29.41 8.79 44.05
CA ILE A 342 29.22 10.18 43.62
C ILE A 342 30.18 11.06 44.40
N SER A 343 31.03 11.80 43.69
CA SER A 343 31.92 12.79 44.31
C SER A 343 31.14 14.04 44.69
N LEU A 344 31.14 14.40 45.97
CA LEU A 344 30.49 15.64 46.43
C LEU A 344 31.32 16.90 46.13
N ALA A 345 32.60 16.73 45.76
CA ALA A 345 33.51 17.84 45.46
C ALA A 345 33.18 18.57 44.13
N GLU A 346 32.37 17.95 43.27
CA GLU A 346 31.96 18.51 41.96
C GLU A 346 30.62 19.28 42.02
N LEU A 347 30.01 19.42 43.20
CA LEU A 347 28.66 19.96 43.38
C LEU A 347 28.59 21.36 44.01
N GLU A 348 29.71 22.02 44.26
CA GLU A 348 29.67 23.45 44.57
C GLU A 348 29.03 24.17 43.35
N PRO A 349 27.92 24.91 43.53
CA PRO A 349 27.37 25.67 42.42
C PRO A 349 28.48 26.60 41.94
N SER A 350 28.72 26.63 40.63
CA SER A 350 29.51 27.67 39.98
C SER A 350 28.93 29.02 40.41
N ALA A 351 29.47 29.60 41.49
CA ALA A 351 29.16 30.94 41.90
C ALA A 351 29.53 31.83 40.71
N ALA A 352 28.51 32.42 40.10
CA ALA A 352 28.71 33.45 39.08
C ALA A 352 29.74 34.46 39.60
N PRO A 353 30.65 34.97 38.76
CA PRO A 353 31.71 35.86 39.22
C PRO A 353 31.08 37.17 39.73
N ALA A 354 30.94 37.29 41.04
CA ALA A 354 30.59 38.54 41.69
C ALA A 354 31.79 39.49 41.59
N ALA A 355 31.55 40.67 41.01
CA ALA A 355 32.50 41.75 40.91
C ALA A 355 33.10 42.15 42.29
N PRO A 356 34.35 42.64 42.35
CA PRO A 356 35.03 42.85 43.61
C PRO A 356 34.49 44.09 44.33
N ALA A 357 33.92 43.89 45.52
CA ALA A 357 33.70 44.96 46.49
C ALA A 357 34.81 44.96 47.54
N LYS A 358 35.46 46.11 47.71
CA LYS A 358 36.58 46.34 48.62
C LYS A 358 36.15 46.26 50.10
N GLY A 359 36.94 45.52 50.87
CA GLY A 359 37.42 45.92 52.20
C GLY A 359 36.60 45.52 53.42
N LYS A 360 37.11 44.55 54.19
CA LYS A 360 37.56 44.69 55.59
C LYS A 360 37.85 43.30 56.18
N LYS A 361 38.98 43.16 56.87
CA LYS A 361 39.37 41.95 57.60
C LYS A 361 38.41 41.72 58.77
N ALA A 362 37.79 40.54 58.81
CA ALA A 362 37.12 40.00 60.00
C ALA A 362 37.67 38.59 60.28
N THR A 363 37.92 38.34 61.56
CA THR A 363 38.42 37.11 62.18
C THR A 363 37.48 35.92 61.91
N PRO A 364 37.96 34.68 61.71
CA PRO A 364 37.06 33.56 61.43
C PRO A 364 36.35 33.10 62.71
N LEU A 365 35.02 33.21 62.73
CA LEU A 365 34.17 32.41 63.61
C LEU A 365 34.13 30.96 63.10
N PRO A 366 33.94 29.95 63.97
CA PRO A 366 33.80 28.57 63.54
C PRO A 366 32.54 28.43 62.67
N THR A 367 32.72 27.99 61.43
CA THR A 367 31.62 27.68 60.51
C THR A 367 30.75 26.60 61.15
N PRO A 368 29.42 26.78 61.26
CA PRO A 368 28.54 25.69 61.66
C PRO A 368 28.71 24.57 60.64
N ARG A 369 28.79 23.31 61.10
CA ARG A 369 28.61 22.15 60.22
C ARG A 369 27.21 22.25 59.63
N VAL A 370 27.10 22.74 58.40
CA VAL A 370 25.83 22.78 57.69
C VAL A 370 25.51 21.34 57.35
N GLN A 371 24.51 20.75 58.03
CA GLN A 371 23.89 19.53 57.55
C GLN A 371 23.30 19.84 56.17
N THR A 372 23.87 19.24 55.15
CA THR A 372 23.31 19.27 53.79
C THR A 372 22.53 17.98 53.57
N ASP A 373 21.23 18.15 53.35
CA ASP A 373 20.35 17.09 52.87
C ASP A 373 20.55 17.00 51.35
N HIS A 374 20.89 15.81 50.87
CA HIS A 374 21.05 15.51 49.44
C HIS A 374 19.94 14.56 48.97
N VAL A 375 19.38 14.85 47.81
CA VAL A 375 18.35 14.03 47.15
C VAL A 375 18.98 13.29 45.99
N ILE A 376 18.86 11.97 45.99
CA ILE A 376 19.26 11.12 44.87
C ILE A 376 18.01 10.53 44.25
N VAL A 377 17.91 10.66 42.94
CA VAL A 377 16.90 10.01 42.11
C VAL A 377 17.63 9.09 41.15
N VAL A 378 17.16 7.85 41.04
CA VAL A 378 17.62 6.90 40.02
C VAL A 378 16.45 6.52 39.13
N ARG A 379 16.76 6.20 37.88
CA ARG A 379 15.80 5.65 36.92
C ARG A 379 16.43 4.56 36.10
N ALA A 380 15.65 3.55 35.74
CA ALA A 380 16.07 2.46 34.88
C ALA A 380 15.13 2.39 33.66
N TYR A 381 15.70 2.03 32.53
CA TYR A 381 15.00 1.86 31.26
C TYR A 381 15.15 0.43 30.79
N ASP A 382 14.06 -0.19 30.34
CA ASP A 382 14.10 -1.50 29.71
C ASP A 382 14.42 -1.41 28.19
N ARG A 383 14.37 -2.55 27.49
CA ARG A 383 14.59 -2.63 26.04
C ARG A 383 13.62 -1.75 25.24
N PHE A 384 12.37 -1.64 25.70
CA PHE A 384 11.28 -0.90 25.08
C PHE A 384 11.20 0.57 25.56
N ASP A 385 12.24 1.01 26.27
CA ASP A 385 12.42 2.32 26.91
C ASP A 385 11.42 2.61 28.05
N ASN A 386 10.67 1.63 28.57
CA ASN A 386 9.78 1.82 29.73
C ASN A 386 10.64 2.20 30.94
N MET A 387 10.17 3.16 31.73
CA MET A 387 10.99 3.85 32.71
C MET A 387 10.46 3.68 34.13
N GLY A 388 11.26 3.02 34.97
CA GLY A 388 11.07 2.99 36.42
C GLY A 388 11.87 4.09 37.09
N THR A 389 11.41 4.59 38.25
CA THR A 389 12.17 5.57 39.06
C THR A 389 12.05 5.29 40.55
N ALA A 390 13.10 5.62 41.29
CA ALA A 390 13.12 5.64 42.75
C ALA A 390 13.88 6.86 43.25
N LYS A 391 13.52 7.31 44.46
CA LYS A 391 14.11 8.48 45.12
C LYS A 391 14.48 8.14 46.55
N THR A 392 15.59 8.69 47.02
CA THR A 392 15.99 8.67 48.42
C THR A 392 16.60 10.00 48.85
N LEU A 393 16.65 10.22 50.16
CA LEU A 393 17.22 11.41 50.78
C LEU A 393 18.26 10.98 51.81
N ILE A 394 19.44 11.57 51.75
CA ILE A 394 20.51 11.35 52.73
C ILE A 394 20.90 12.66 53.40
N ARG A 395 21.17 12.59 54.71
CA ARG A 395 21.68 13.72 55.49
C ARG A 395 23.16 13.51 55.77
N VAL A 396 24.00 14.38 55.23
CA VAL A 396 25.45 14.34 55.47
C VAL A 396 25.77 15.28 56.64
N ARG A 397 26.58 14.82 57.60
CA ARG A 397 26.85 15.48 58.89
C ARG A 397 28.30 15.93 59.07
#